data_AF-A0A7Y0YZ45-F1
#
_entry.id   AF-A0A7Y0YZ45-F1
#
_cell.length_a   1.000
_cell.length_b   1.000
_cell.length_c   1.000
_cell.angle_alpha   90.00
_cell.angle_beta   90.00
_cell.angle_gamma   90.00
#
_symmetry.space_group_name_H-M   'P 1'
#
loop_
_entity.id
_entity.type
_entity.pdbx_description
1 polymer ?
#
loop_
_entity_poly.entity_id
_entity_poly.type
_entity_poly.pdbx_seq_one_letter_code
_entity_poly.pdbx_strand_id
1 'polypeptide(L)' 'MSGSLVIADIDGLWKFAGMVTLASDPLGLLNFIPAEQIRYYLHKMMVMEMMGAVLPNEADAPK' A
#
# COMPACT_ATOMS: atom_id res chain seq x y z
N MET A 1 -2.77 4.67 -18.17
CA MET A 1 -1.83 3.67 -17.61
C MET A 1 -1.58 3.84 -16.11
N SER A 2 -1.97 4.94 -15.46
CA SER A 2 -1.99 4.94 -13.99
C SER A 2 -2.92 3.86 -13.45
N GLY A 3 -2.53 3.25 -12.34
CA GLY A 3 -3.22 2.12 -11.71
C GLY A 3 -2.93 0.77 -12.38
N SER A 4 -2.13 0.73 -13.45
CA SER A 4 -1.71 -0.53 -14.07
C SER A 4 -0.70 -1.28 -13.19
N LEU A 5 -0.76 -2.61 -13.23
CA LEU A 5 0.20 -3.49 -12.56
C LEU A 5 1.58 -3.39 -13.21
N VAL A 6 2.62 -3.39 -12.39
CA VAL A 6 4.01 -3.59 -12.82
C VAL A 6 4.39 -5.02 -12.50
N ILE A 7 4.72 -5.78 -13.55
CA ILE A 7 5.27 -7.12 -13.45
C ILE A 7 6.73 -7.05 -13.90
N ALA A 8 7.65 -7.54 -13.08
CA ALA A 8 9.08 -7.52 -13.36
C ALA A 8 9.71 -8.89 -13.10
N ASP A 9 10.80 -9.17 -13.81
CA ASP A 9 11.65 -10.31 -13.51
C ASP A 9 12.52 -9.98 -12.29
N ILE A 10 12.36 -10.77 -11.22
CA ILE A 10 13.15 -10.68 -9.99
C ILE A 10 13.63 -12.09 -9.66
N ASP A 11 14.92 -12.31 -9.82
CA ASP A 11 15.61 -13.60 -9.63
C ASP A 11 15.10 -14.71 -10.58
N GLY A 12 14.86 -14.38 -11.86
CA GLY A 12 14.42 -15.32 -12.89
C GLY A 12 12.94 -15.68 -12.83
N LEU A 13 12.14 -14.88 -12.11
CA LEU A 13 10.72 -15.10 -11.88
C LEU A 13 9.95 -13.80 -12.13
N TRP A 14 8.89 -13.90 -12.92
CA TRP A 14 7.94 -12.80 -13.11
C TRP A 14 7.11 -12.60 -11.85
N LYS A 15 7.31 -11.46 -11.17
CA LYS A 15 6.64 -11.12 -9.92
C LYS A 15 5.92 -9.79 -10.05
N PHE A 16 4.89 -9.65 -9.21
CA PHE A 16 4.28 -8.35 -8.96
C PHE A 16 5.30 -7.43 -8.28
N ALA A 17 5.66 -6.35 -8.96
CA ALA A 17 6.68 -5.40 -8.52
C ALA A 17 6.08 -4.07 -8.05
N GLY A 18 4.81 -3.78 -8.38
CA GLY A 18 4.16 -2.54 -7.93
C GLY A 18 3.01 -2.08 -8.82
N MET A 19 2.62 -0.81 -8.65
CA MET A 19 1.56 -0.19 -9.46
C MET A 19 2.00 1.16 -10.01
N VAL A 20 1.75 1.40 -11.30
CA VAL A 20 2.07 2.65 -11.99
C VAL A 20 1.26 3.79 -11.39
N THR A 21 1.92 4.92 -11.16
CA THR A 21 1.27 6.16 -10.70
C THR A 21 1.01 7.12 -11.86
N LEU A 22 0.23 8.17 -11.60
CA LEU A 22 0.06 9.29 -12.54
C LEU A 22 1.33 10.13 -12.70
N ALA A 23 2.28 10.02 -11.76
CA ALA A 23 3.50 10.83 -11.80
C ALA A 23 4.52 10.22 -12.76
N SER A 24 5.04 11.03 -13.66
CA SER A 24 6.28 10.74 -14.38
C SER A 24 7.38 11.67 -13.88
N ASP A 25 8.62 11.22 -13.94
CA ASP A 25 9.75 12.12 -13.72
C ASP A 25 9.95 13.07 -14.92
N PRO A 26 10.85 14.08 -14.84
CA PRO A 26 11.14 14.98 -15.94
C PRO A 26 11.74 14.31 -17.19
N LEU A 27 12.24 13.08 -17.08
CA LEU A 27 12.77 12.28 -18.18
C LEU A 27 11.69 11.40 -18.82
N GLY A 28 10.45 11.47 -18.34
CA GLY A 28 9.32 10.68 -18.82
C GLY A 28 9.31 9.24 -18.30
N LEU A 29 10.13 8.91 -17.29
CA LEU A 29 10.08 7.62 -16.62
C LEU A 29 8.82 7.57 -15.75
N LEU A 30 8.04 6.51 -15.95
CA LEU A 30 6.84 6.26 -15.15
C LEU A 30 7.25 5.94 -13.71
N ASN A 31 6.72 6.70 -12.75
CA ASN A 31 6.86 6.34 -11.35
C ASN A 31 5.83 5.25 -11.01
N PHE A 32 6.23 4.33 -10.14
CA PHE A 32 5.35 3.32 -9.60
C PHE A 32 5.53 3.20 -8.08
N ILE A 33 4.50 2.73 -7.40
CA ILE A 33 4.56 2.37 -5.98
C ILE A 33 5.08 0.94 -5.91
N PRO A 34 6.22 0.67 -5.26
CA PRO A 34 6.80 -0.67 -5.19
C PRO A 34 5.96 -1.60 -4.30
N ALA A 35 6.00 -2.90 -4.61
CA ALA A 35 5.22 -3.93 -3.92
C ALA A 35 5.49 -3.97 -2.40
N GLU A 36 6.71 -3.70 -1.96
CA GLU A 36 7.08 -3.67 -0.54
C GLU A 36 6.35 -2.56 0.23
N GLN A 37 6.18 -1.38 -0.38
CA GLN A 37 5.44 -0.28 0.22
C GLN A 37 3.95 -0.61 0.29
N ILE A 38 3.39 -1.21 -0.76
CA ILE A 38 1.99 -1.66 -0.79
C ILE A 38 1.78 -2.68 0.35
N ARG A 39 2.65 -3.69 0.46
CA ARG A 39 2.61 -4.69 1.54
C ARG A 39 2.69 -4.06 2.93
N TYR A 40 3.58 -3.09 3.12
CA TYR A 40 3.72 -2.37 4.39
C TYR A 40 2.43 -1.67 4.80
N TYR A 41 1.79 -0.94 3.89
CA TYR A 41 0.55 -0.23 4.20
C TYR A 41 -0.62 -1.18 4.43
N LEU A 42 -0.73 -2.26 3.66
CA LEU A 42 -1.74 -3.30 3.89
C LEU A 42 -1.57 -3.93 5.28
N HIS A 43 -0.34 -4.29 5.66
CA HIS A 43 -0.06 -4.81 6.99
C HIS A 43 -0.38 -3.80 8.09
N LYS A 44 -0.02 -2.53 7.90
CA LYS A 44 -0.36 -1.46 8.84
C LYS A 44 -1.88 -1.31 9.01
N MET A 45 -2.64 -1.36 7.91
CA MET A 45 -4.11 -1.31 7.95
C MET A 45 -4.69 -2.47 8.74
N MET A 46 -4.23 -3.70 8.50
CA MET A 46 -4.65 -4.87 9.27
C MET A 46 -4.35 -4.73 10.76
N VAL A 47 -3.16 -4.27 11.13
CA VAL A 47 -2.79 -4.05 12.54
C VAL A 47 -3.69 -2.99 13.18
N MET A 48 -3.95 -1.88 12.47
CA MET A 48 -4.84 -0.82 12.95
C MET A 48 -6.28 -1.32 13.13
N GLU A 49 -6.78 -2.17 12.23
CA GLU A 49 -8.10 -2.80 12.35
C GLU A 49 -8.16 -3.72 13.57
N MET A 50 -7.13 -4.55 13.77
CA MET A 50 -7.02 -5.42 14.95
C MET A 50 -6.93 -4.62 16.27
N MET A 51 -6.25 -3.48 16.27
CA MET A 51 -6.16 -2.59 17.44
C MET A 51 -7.44 -1.75 17.64
N GLY A 52 -8.18 -1.44 16.57
CA GLY A 52 -9.46 -0.72 16.59
C GLY A 52 -10.64 -1.53 17.12
N ALA A 53 -10.50 -2.85 17.27
CA ALA A 53 -11.40 -3.67 18.09
C ALA A 53 -11.25 -3.39 19.61
N VAL A 54 -10.28 -2.56 20.00
CA VAL A 54 -10.11 -2.02 21.36
C VAL A 54 -10.37 -0.51 21.32
N LEU A 55 -11.60 -0.10 21.01
CA LEU A 55 -12.09 1.22 21.38
C LEU A 55 -12.85 1.08 22.71
N PRO A 56 -12.55 1.88 23.75
CA PRO A 56 -13.37 1.90 24.94
C PRO A 56 -14.79 2.32 24.54
N ASN A 57 -15.77 1.55 25.00
CA ASN A 57 -17.18 1.84 24.82
C ASN A 57 -17.43 3.28 25.28
N GLU A 58 -18.10 4.12 24.49
CA GLU A 58 -18.46 5.51 24.85
C GLU A 58 -19.51 5.59 25.99
N ALA A 59 -19.53 4.60 26.88
CA ALA A 59 -20.41 4.52 28.04
C ALA A 59 -19.83 5.22 29.30
N ASP A 60 -18.55 5.64 29.27
CA ASP A 60 -17.85 6.21 30.45
C ASP A 60 -17.51 7.71 30.33
N ALA A 61 -18.15 8.47 29.44
CA ALA A 61 -18.08 9.93 29.51
C ALA A 61 -18.96 10.44 30.67
N PRO A 62 -18.42 11.15 31.68
CA PRO A 62 -19.23 11.71 32.76
C PRO A 62 -20.12 12.82 32.19
N LYS A 63 -21.41 12.77 32.57
CA LYS A 63 -22.41 13.81 32.26
C LYS A 63 -22.07 15.16 32.85
#